data_AF-A0A7J6UHA8-F1
#
_entry.id   AF-A0A7J6UHA8-F1
#
_cell.length_a   1.000
_cell.length_b   1.000
_cell.length_c   1.000
_cell.angle_alpha   90.00
_cell.angle_beta   90.00
_cell.angle_gamma   90.00
#
_symmetry.space_group_name_H-M   'P 1'
#
loop_
_entity.id
_entity.type
_entity.pdbx_description
1 polymer ?
#
loop_
_entity_poly.entity_id
_entity_poly.type
_entity_poly.pdbx_seq_one_letter_code
_entity_poly.pdbx_strand_id
1 'polypeptide(L)'
;CVKLRGVMGNWNVWQNLKKGIDEFRTAMPLITNLRSDAMRPRHWQAIMEEIGREFDPQADDFTLGKVFELELHKHSDLIARLADEARKQYEIESSLEMIEGVWATMAIEMGEYKQSYVKIKSTEEMFQTLEEHVLKLSDMKSSQFYLPFAEKVEKWERQLASVSEIVETILAVQRAWMYLENIFVGSDDIRPHLPTESAWFDDVNAGFPKMLRGIYERPNAVESCAGENCGEMLEDLNSFMEKLEKIQKALDDYLERKRMLFPRFYFLSNDDLLEILGQAKEPELVQKHIKKCFEGIKVLDLVKTDQEDRVLCEAVGMISPDGEKVPFSKPVVLDPPVEGWLVKVERRMKSTLTKLLNSCQQANCSPPKGLKKDKWVLKFPGQLLITAG
;
A
#
# COMPACT_ATOMS: atom_id res chain seq x y z
N CYS A 1 -29.41 33.21 -53.76
CA CYS A 1 -28.53 33.65 -54.88
C CYS A 1 -28.23 32.57 -55.93
N VAL A 2 -27.88 31.33 -55.55
CA VAL A 2 -27.47 30.27 -56.50
C VAL A 2 -28.56 29.90 -57.53
N LYS A 3 -29.83 29.88 -57.13
CA LYS A 3 -30.96 29.55 -58.04
C LYS A 3 -31.28 30.63 -59.09
N LEU A 4 -30.83 31.88 -58.91
CA LEU A 4 -31.12 33.01 -59.82
C LEU A 4 -29.96 33.31 -60.79
N ARG A 5 -28.88 32.51 -60.73
CA ARG A 5 -27.62 32.71 -61.47
C ARG A 5 -27.80 32.69 -62.99
N GLY A 6 -28.76 31.92 -63.50
CA GLY A 6 -28.99 31.73 -64.94
C GLY A 6 -29.70 32.88 -65.65
N VAL A 7 -30.42 33.75 -64.93
CA VAL A 7 -31.28 34.80 -65.53
C VAL A 7 -30.84 36.22 -65.14
N MET A 8 -30.30 36.39 -63.93
CA MET A 8 -29.97 37.73 -63.37
C MET A 8 -28.48 37.92 -63.08
N GLY A 9 -27.61 37.00 -63.50
CA GLY A 9 -26.17 36.99 -63.17
C GLY A 9 -25.39 38.23 -63.64
N ASN A 10 -25.86 38.92 -64.68
CA ASN A 10 -25.22 40.13 -65.22
C ASN A 10 -25.81 41.44 -64.67
N TRP A 11 -26.82 41.39 -63.80
CA TRP A 11 -27.41 42.59 -63.25
C TRP A 11 -26.51 43.16 -62.15
N ASN A 12 -26.24 44.47 -62.20
CA ASN A 12 -25.41 45.15 -61.18
C ASN A 12 -25.93 44.93 -59.76
N VAL A 13 -27.26 44.90 -59.58
CA VAL A 13 -27.88 44.63 -58.27
C VAL A 13 -27.58 43.21 -57.78
N TRP A 14 -27.58 42.22 -58.68
CA TRP A 14 -27.25 40.84 -58.35
C TRP A 14 -25.76 40.66 -58.07
N GLN A 15 -24.89 41.30 -58.87
CA GLN A 15 -23.44 41.31 -58.66
C GLN A 15 -23.09 41.93 -57.30
N ASN A 16 -23.69 43.08 -56.96
CA ASN A 16 -23.50 43.74 -55.66
C ASN A 16 -24.05 42.92 -54.49
N LEU A 17 -25.24 42.33 -54.63
CA LEU A 17 -25.82 41.46 -53.60
C LEU A 17 -24.98 40.19 -53.38
N LYS A 18 -24.51 39.57 -54.46
CA LYS A 18 -23.63 38.41 -54.38
C LYS A 18 -22.30 38.77 -53.73
N LYS A 19 -21.70 39.89 -54.13
CA LYS A 19 -20.46 40.40 -53.54
C LYS A 19 -20.62 40.63 -52.03
N GLY A 20 -21.70 41.28 -51.61
CA GLY A 20 -22.01 41.48 -50.19
C GLY A 20 -22.24 40.18 -49.42
N ILE A 21 -22.89 39.18 -50.02
CA ILE A 21 -23.08 37.86 -49.39
C ILE A 21 -21.77 37.07 -49.30
N ASP A 22 -20.91 37.14 -50.33
CA ASP A 22 -19.62 36.48 -50.33
C ASP A 22 -18.66 37.16 -49.32
N GLU A 23 -18.67 38.49 -49.20
CA GLU A 23 -17.96 39.26 -48.16
C GLU A 23 -18.47 38.90 -46.76
N PHE A 24 -19.79 38.85 -46.55
CA PHE A 24 -20.40 38.43 -45.29
C PHE A 24 -20.02 36.99 -44.92
N ARG A 25 -20.03 36.07 -45.89
CA ARG A 25 -19.62 34.67 -45.68
C ARG A 25 -18.14 34.57 -45.30
N THR A 26 -17.30 35.44 -45.84
CA THR A 26 -15.88 35.52 -45.50
C THR A 26 -15.67 36.09 -44.09
N ALA A 27 -16.60 36.91 -43.59
CA ALA A 27 -16.61 37.43 -42.22
C ALA A 27 -17.24 36.48 -41.17
N MET A 28 -17.89 35.39 -41.57
CA MET A 28 -18.51 34.43 -40.62
C MET A 28 -17.51 33.79 -39.64
N PRO A 29 -16.30 33.35 -40.05
CA PRO A 29 -15.29 32.83 -39.13
C PRO A 29 -14.84 33.89 -38.12
N LEU A 30 -14.69 35.15 -38.56
CA LEU A 30 -14.35 36.29 -37.71
C LEU A 30 -15.42 36.49 -36.63
N ILE A 31 -16.70 36.50 -36.99
CA ILE A 31 -17.81 36.66 -36.04
C ILE A 31 -17.83 35.51 -35.03
N THR A 32 -17.56 34.29 -35.48
CA THR A 32 -17.50 33.12 -34.60
C THR A 32 -16.35 33.23 -33.60
N ASN A 33 -15.17 33.69 -34.05
CA ASN A 33 -14.01 33.91 -33.19
C ASN A 33 -14.24 35.05 -32.18
N LEU A 34 -14.87 36.15 -32.60
CA LEU A 34 -15.22 37.28 -31.73
C LEU A 34 -16.29 36.89 -30.69
N ARG A 35 -17.16 35.95 -31.00
CA ARG A 35 -18.19 35.44 -30.08
C ARG A 35 -17.69 34.32 -29.17
N SER A 36 -16.41 33.95 -29.23
CA SER A 36 -15.88 32.86 -28.40
C SER A 36 -15.95 33.25 -26.90
N ASP A 37 -16.66 32.47 -26.10
CA ASP A 37 -16.77 32.65 -24.64
C ASP A 37 -15.41 32.47 -23.91
N ALA A 38 -14.42 31.92 -24.62
CA ALA A 38 -13.05 31.79 -24.14
C ALA A 38 -12.29 33.14 -24.15
N MET A 39 -12.77 34.16 -24.87
CA MET A 39 -12.14 35.46 -24.93
C MET A 39 -12.24 36.17 -23.57
N ARG A 40 -11.12 36.71 -23.08
CA ARG A 40 -10.99 37.42 -21.80
C ARG A 40 -10.56 38.87 -22.07
N PRO A 41 -10.68 39.78 -21.08
CA PRO A 41 -10.31 41.19 -21.26
C PRO A 41 -8.93 41.42 -21.88
N ARG A 42 -7.93 40.60 -21.53
CA ARG A 42 -6.57 40.64 -22.11
C ARG A 42 -6.54 40.41 -23.63
N HIS A 43 -7.35 39.49 -24.16
CA HIS A 43 -7.41 39.22 -25.61
C HIS A 43 -8.09 40.37 -26.34
N TRP A 44 -9.12 40.97 -25.73
CA TRP A 44 -9.79 42.15 -26.26
C TRP A 44 -8.90 43.39 -26.27
N GLN A 45 -8.10 43.58 -25.21
CA GLN A 45 -7.07 44.63 -25.17
C GLN A 45 -6.04 44.47 -26.29
N ALA A 46 -5.53 43.26 -26.52
CA ALA A 46 -4.60 43.00 -27.63
C ALA A 46 -5.22 43.32 -29.01
N ILE A 47 -6.52 43.06 -29.18
CA ILE A 47 -7.26 43.45 -30.40
C ILE A 47 -7.35 44.98 -30.51
N MET A 48 -7.70 45.68 -29.42
CA MET A 48 -7.82 47.15 -29.40
C MET A 48 -6.50 47.85 -29.67
N GLU A 49 -5.39 47.34 -29.12
CA GLU A 49 -4.03 47.86 -29.34
C GLU A 49 -3.63 47.77 -30.81
N GLU A 50 -3.88 46.63 -31.47
CA GLU A 50 -3.56 46.45 -32.89
C GLU A 50 -4.36 47.41 -33.79
N ILE A 51 -5.64 47.61 -33.48
CA ILE A 51 -6.54 48.46 -34.28
C ILE A 51 -6.32 49.95 -33.96
N GLY A 52 -5.71 50.26 -32.81
CA GLY A 52 -5.56 51.62 -32.31
C GLY A 52 -6.89 52.28 -31.96
N ARG A 53 -7.90 51.49 -31.59
CA ARG A 53 -9.25 51.97 -31.22
C ARG A 53 -9.76 51.22 -30.01
N GLU A 54 -10.28 51.99 -29.05
CA GLU A 54 -11.00 51.44 -27.90
C GLU A 54 -12.47 51.19 -28.26
N PHE A 55 -12.98 50.07 -27.79
CA PHE A 55 -14.41 49.73 -27.85
C PHE A 55 -14.74 48.81 -26.68
N ASP A 56 -16.01 48.73 -26.27
CA ASP A 56 -16.44 47.76 -25.27
C ASP A 56 -17.11 46.56 -25.97
N PRO A 57 -16.51 45.35 -25.90
CA PRO A 57 -17.10 44.15 -26.49
C PRO A 57 -18.43 43.73 -25.84
N GLN A 58 -18.73 44.21 -24.63
CA GLN A 58 -19.95 43.89 -23.87
C GLN A 58 -21.03 44.96 -23.96
N ALA A 59 -20.77 46.07 -24.66
CA ALA A 59 -21.75 47.13 -24.81
C ALA A 59 -22.86 46.75 -25.80
N ASP A 60 -24.08 47.22 -25.53
CA ASP A 60 -25.26 46.98 -26.37
C ASP A 60 -25.09 47.53 -27.80
N ASP A 61 -24.16 48.47 -28.01
CA ASP A 61 -23.85 49.06 -29.32
C ASP A 61 -22.77 48.30 -30.10
N PHE A 62 -22.17 47.25 -29.52
CA PHE A 62 -21.23 46.34 -30.19
C PHE A 62 -21.95 45.39 -31.16
N THR A 63 -22.53 46.00 -32.20
CA THR A 63 -23.29 45.31 -33.24
C THR A 63 -22.40 44.87 -34.39
N LEU A 64 -22.94 44.04 -35.29
CA LEU A 64 -22.24 43.65 -36.51
C LEU A 64 -21.84 44.86 -37.36
N GLY A 65 -22.68 45.91 -37.38
CA GLY A 65 -22.34 47.18 -38.03
C GLY A 65 -21.07 47.79 -37.44
N LYS A 66 -20.93 47.75 -36.11
CA LYS A 66 -19.74 48.23 -35.41
C LYS A 66 -18.48 47.43 -35.74
N VAL A 67 -18.61 46.12 -35.90
CA VAL A 67 -17.51 45.23 -36.34
C VAL A 67 -16.97 45.63 -37.72
N PHE A 68 -17.85 46.03 -38.64
CA PHE A 68 -17.45 46.55 -39.95
C PHE A 68 -16.89 47.98 -39.89
N GLU A 69 -17.46 48.87 -39.07
CA GLU A 69 -16.94 50.23 -38.84
C GLU A 69 -15.52 50.25 -38.23
N LEU A 70 -15.24 49.29 -37.35
CA LEU A 70 -13.93 49.07 -36.73
C LEU A 70 -12.95 48.35 -37.66
N GLU A 71 -13.39 47.97 -38.87
CA GLU A 71 -12.60 47.27 -39.88
C GLU A 71 -11.96 45.96 -39.37
N LEU A 72 -12.57 45.29 -38.39
CA LEU A 72 -12.06 44.06 -37.76
C LEU A 72 -11.81 42.93 -38.77
N HIS A 73 -12.53 42.93 -39.89
CA HIS A 73 -12.34 41.98 -40.99
C HIS A 73 -10.95 42.05 -41.63
N LYS A 74 -10.28 43.21 -41.61
CA LYS A 74 -8.90 43.38 -42.11
C LYS A 74 -7.86 42.72 -41.20
N HIS A 75 -8.18 42.52 -39.93
CA HIS A 75 -7.32 41.87 -38.92
C HIS A 75 -7.81 40.46 -38.57
N SER A 76 -8.54 39.81 -39.48
CA SER A 76 -9.17 38.50 -39.24
C SER A 76 -8.17 37.41 -38.84
N ASP A 77 -6.95 37.40 -39.40
CA ASP A 77 -5.90 36.45 -39.04
C ASP A 77 -5.37 36.63 -37.61
N LEU A 78 -5.28 37.89 -37.12
CA LEU A 78 -4.92 38.15 -35.73
C LEU A 78 -6.03 37.69 -34.79
N ILE A 79 -7.27 38.04 -35.10
CA ILE A 79 -8.43 37.69 -34.28
C ILE A 79 -8.63 36.16 -34.26
N ALA A 80 -8.38 35.47 -35.36
CA ALA A 80 -8.39 34.02 -35.40
C ALA A 80 -7.30 33.40 -34.51
N ARG A 81 -6.07 33.95 -34.52
CA ARG A 81 -4.98 33.51 -33.64
C ARG A 81 -5.30 33.74 -32.16
N LEU A 82 -5.77 34.94 -31.80
CA LEU A 82 -6.12 35.27 -30.42
C LEU A 82 -7.32 34.46 -29.93
N ALA A 83 -8.31 34.21 -30.78
CA ALA A 83 -9.44 33.33 -30.43
C ALA A 83 -8.99 31.87 -30.24
N ASP A 84 -8.00 31.40 -31.02
CA ASP A 84 -7.44 30.06 -30.83
C ASP A 84 -6.62 29.95 -29.54
N GLU A 85 -5.76 30.93 -29.26
CA GLU A 85 -5.07 31.06 -27.99
C GLU A 85 -6.05 31.09 -26.82
N ALA A 86 -7.11 31.89 -26.92
CA ALA A 86 -8.15 31.97 -25.91
C ALA A 86 -8.81 30.61 -25.67
N ARG A 87 -9.16 29.87 -26.74
CA ARG A 87 -9.72 28.51 -26.63
C ARG A 87 -8.75 27.57 -25.90
N LYS A 88 -7.46 27.60 -26.22
CA LYS A 88 -6.45 26.78 -25.56
C LYS A 88 -6.23 27.15 -24.09
N GLN A 89 -6.26 28.43 -23.76
CA GLN A 89 -6.23 28.88 -22.37
C GLN A 89 -7.47 28.45 -21.60
N TYR A 90 -8.65 28.49 -22.23
CA TYR A 90 -9.90 28.02 -21.62
C TYR A 90 -9.90 26.51 -21.36
N GLU A 91 -9.33 25.70 -22.26
CA GLU A 91 -9.12 24.26 -22.04
C GLU A 91 -8.29 23.99 -20.77
N ILE A 92 -7.21 24.76 -20.56
CA ILE A 92 -6.35 24.67 -19.36
C ILE A 92 -7.13 25.10 -18.11
N GLU A 93 -7.82 26.24 -18.17
CA GLU A 93 -8.62 26.77 -17.05
C GLU A 93 -9.70 25.78 -16.60
N SER A 94 -10.49 25.25 -17.55
CA SER A 94 -11.54 24.27 -17.25
C SER A 94 -10.97 22.96 -16.68
N SER A 95 -9.80 22.53 -17.17
CA SER A 95 -9.14 21.34 -16.63
C SER A 95 -8.64 21.55 -15.21
N LEU A 96 -8.13 22.74 -14.88
CA LEU A 96 -7.72 23.09 -13.51
C LEU A 96 -8.92 23.17 -12.56
N GLU A 97 -10.04 23.76 -12.99
CA GLU A 97 -11.28 23.79 -12.20
C GLU A 97 -11.82 22.38 -11.93
N MET A 98 -11.70 21.47 -12.90
CA MET A 98 -12.05 20.07 -12.73
C MET A 98 -11.16 19.38 -11.69
N ILE A 99 -9.83 19.56 -11.78
CA ILE A 99 -8.89 19.02 -10.78
C ILE A 99 -9.25 19.55 -9.39
N GLU A 100 -9.47 20.85 -9.25
CA GLU A 100 -9.86 21.48 -7.99
C GLU A 100 -11.16 20.91 -7.43
N GLY A 101 -12.19 20.74 -8.26
CA GLY A 101 -13.47 20.16 -7.86
C GLY A 101 -13.37 18.70 -7.37
N VAL A 102 -12.55 17.89 -8.04
CA VAL A 102 -12.30 16.50 -7.65
C VAL A 102 -11.59 16.45 -6.28
N TRP A 103 -10.48 17.18 -6.14
CA TRP A 103 -9.66 17.14 -4.93
C TRP A 103 -10.26 17.87 -3.73
N ALA A 104 -11.23 18.78 -3.95
CA ALA A 104 -12.02 19.37 -2.88
C ALA A 104 -12.89 18.33 -2.14
N THR A 105 -13.23 17.22 -2.79
CA THR A 105 -14.08 16.15 -2.20
C THR A 105 -13.35 14.81 -2.04
N MET A 106 -12.17 14.66 -2.62
CA MET A 106 -11.37 13.45 -2.54
C MET A 106 -10.98 13.14 -1.09
N ALA A 107 -11.48 12.03 -0.57
CA ALA A 107 -11.27 11.60 0.80
C ALA A 107 -10.39 10.33 0.84
N ILE A 108 -9.51 10.24 1.84
CA ILE A 108 -8.75 9.03 2.13
C ILE A 108 -9.71 8.01 2.76
N GLU A 109 -9.83 6.83 2.16
CA GLU A 109 -10.69 5.78 2.70
C GLU A 109 -10.07 5.16 3.95
N MET A 110 -10.62 5.53 5.10
CA MET A 110 -10.22 5.02 6.41
C MET A 110 -11.18 3.93 6.89
N GLY A 111 -10.69 3.02 7.74
CA GLY A 111 -11.49 1.98 8.37
C GLY A 111 -10.95 1.58 9.75
N GLU A 112 -11.75 0.85 10.51
CA GLU A 112 -11.37 0.38 11.83
C GLU A 112 -10.37 -0.78 11.78
N TYR A 113 -9.50 -0.85 12.79
CA TYR A 113 -8.57 -1.93 13.05
C TYR A 113 -8.62 -2.33 14.53
N LYS A 114 -8.88 -3.62 14.80
CA LYS A 114 -8.95 -4.20 16.16
C LYS A 114 -9.81 -3.39 17.16
N GLN A 115 -10.93 -2.82 16.72
CA GLN A 115 -11.91 -2.05 17.51
C GLN A 115 -11.41 -0.78 18.24
N SER A 116 -10.09 -0.53 18.28
CA SER A 116 -9.51 0.61 19.00
C SER A 116 -8.66 1.54 18.13
N TYR A 117 -8.27 1.08 16.93
CA TYR A 117 -7.41 1.82 16.01
C TYR A 117 -8.14 2.08 14.69
N VAL A 118 -7.60 3.03 13.93
CA VAL A 118 -8.01 3.33 12.55
C VAL A 118 -6.84 3.05 11.61
N LYS A 119 -7.15 2.73 10.36
CA LYS A 119 -6.17 2.46 9.31
C LYS A 119 -6.68 2.95 7.95
N ILE A 120 -5.76 3.22 7.03
CA ILE A 120 -6.12 3.38 5.61
C ILE A 120 -6.56 2.01 5.08
N LYS A 121 -7.74 1.98 4.46
CA LYS A 121 -8.39 0.76 3.96
C LYS A 121 -8.11 0.54 2.48
N SER A 122 -8.33 1.57 1.66
CA SER A 122 -8.12 1.53 0.21
C SER A 122 -7.52 2.84 -0.25
N THR A 123 -6.67 2.77 -1.27
CA THR A 123 -6.08 3.95 -1.91
C THR A 123 -6.08 3.85 -3.43
N GLU A 124 -6.65 2.78 -4.00
CA GLU A 124 -6.55 2.47 -5.44
C GLU A 124 -7.18 3.58 -6.30
N GLU A 125 -8.44 3.95 -6.04
CA GLU A 125 -9.14 4.98 -6.81
C GLU A 125 -8.47 6.36 -6.68
N MET A 126 -7.97 6.68 -5.48
CA MET A 126 -7.27 7.93 -5.20
C MET A 126 -5.96 8.01 -5.98
N PHE A 127 -5.12 6.96 -5.93
CA PHE A 127 -3.86 6.93 -6.68
C PHE A 127 -4.08 6.91 -8.19
N GLN A 128 -5.09 6.20 -8.69
CA GLN A 128 -5.43 6.24 -10.11
C GLN A 128 -5.78 7.67 -10.55
N THR A 129 -6.64 8.36 -9.77
CA THR A 129 -7.02 9.74 -10.05
C THR A 129 -5.82 10.69 -9.97
N LEU A 130 -4.93 10.46 -9.00
CA LEU A 130 -3.68 11.20 -8.81
C LEU A 130 -2.77 11.07 -10.03
N GLU A 131 -2.49 9.86 -10.50
CA GLU A 131 -1.65 9.63 -11.69
C GLU A 131 -2.25 10.32 -12.92
N GLU A 132 -3.56 10.17 -13.15
CA GLU A 132 -4.24 10.83 -14.26
C GLU A 132 -4.14 12.36 -14.20
N HIS A 133 -4.29 12.95 -13.01
CA HIS A 133 -4.27 14.41 -12.85
C HIS A 133 -2.84 14.96 -12.89
N VAL A 134 -1.84 14.22 -12.40
CA VAL A 134 -0.41 14.56 -12.56
C VAL A 134 -0.03 14.59 -14.04
N LEU A 135 -0.47 13.61 -14.83
CA LEU A 135 -0.26 13.61 -16.29
C LEU A 135 -0.92 14.81 -16.96
N LYS A 136 -2.17 15.13 -16.61
CA LYS A 136 -2.86 16.32 -17.14
C LYS A 136 -2.13 17.61 -16.80
N LEU A 137 -1.61 17.77 -15.58
CA LEU A 137 -0.82 18.94 -15.19
C LEU A 137 0.49 19.03 -16.00
N SER A 138 1.14 17.90 -16.26
CA SER A 138 2.33 17.82 -17.12
C SER A 138 2.03 18.25 -18.55
N ASP A 139 0.93 17.76 -19.13
CA ASP A 139 0.46 18.14 -20.46
C ASP A 139 0.16 19.64 -20.56
N MET A 140 -0.50 20.21 -19.54
CA MET A 140 -0.75 21.66 -19.46
C MET A 140 0.55 22.45 -19.47
N LYS A 141 1.56 22.02 -18.72
CA LYS A 141 2.89 22.67 -18.64
C LYS A 141 3.66 22.60 -19.96
N SER A 142 3.39 21.60 -20.79
CA SER A 142 3.98 21.48 -22.14
C SER A 142 3.33 22.42 -23.16
N SER A 143 2.11 22.91 -22.89
CA SER A 143 1.40 23.83 -23.77
C SER A 143 2.05 25.20 -23.79
N GLN A 144 2.26 25.79 -24.96
CA GLN A 144 2.76 27.17 -25.09
C GLN A 144 1.85 28.23 -24.44
N PHE A 145 0.59 27.88 -24.14
CA PHE A 145 -0.42 28.78 -23.57
C PHE A 145 -0.53 28.68 -22.03
N TYR A 146 0.38 27.96 -21.36
CA TYR A 146 0.29 27.68 -19.92
C TYR A 146 0.69 28.85 -19.01
N LEU A 147 1.51 29.79 -19.50
CA LEU A 147 2.12 30.84 -18.69
C LEU A 147 1.14 31.60 -17.77
N PRO A 148 -0.09 31.98 -18.21
CA PRO A 148 -1.06 32.66 -17.34
C PRO A 148 -1.53 31.82 -16.15
N PHE A 149 -1.32 30.50 -16.18
CA PHE A 149 -1.78 29.53 -15.18
C PHE A 149 -0.61 28.87 -14.43
N ALA A 150 0.64 29.25 -14.70
CA ALA A 150 1.83 28.60 -14.16
C ALA A 150 1.79 28.44 -12.64
N GLU A 151 1.43 29.50 -11.91
CA GLU A 151 1.34 29.46 -10.45
C GLU A 151 0.30 28.44 -9.93
N LYS A 152 -0.87 28.37 -10.59
CA LYS A 152 -1.93 27.41 -10.22
C LYS A 152 -1.51 25.97 -10.54
N VAL A 153 -0.91 25.74 -11.71
CA VAL A 153 -0.41 24.42 -12.13
C VAL A 153 0.68 23.95 -11.16
N GLU A 154 1.67 24.79 -10.86
CA GLU A 154 2.76 24.46 -9.94
C GLU A 154 2.28 24.25 -8.50
N LYS A 155 1.24 24.97 -8.07
CA LYS A 155 0.60 24.73 -6.77
C LYS A 155 -0.01 23.33 -6.72
N TRP A 156 -0.82 22.97 -7.71
CA TRP A 156 -1.44 21.65 -7.78
C TRP A 156 -0.41 20.52 -7.92
N GLU A 157 0.63 20.72 -8.74
CA GLU A 157 1.74 19.77 -8.88
C GLU A 157 2.40 19.48 -7.52
N ARG A 158 2.70 20.53 -6.72
CA ARG A 158 3.24 20.37 -5.36
C ARG A 158 2.26 19.70 -4.40
N GLN A 159 0.98 20.08 -4.45
CA GLN A 159 -0.04 19.51 -3.56
C GLN A 159 -0.24 18.01 -3.83
N LEU A 160 -0.36 17.60 -5.10
CA LEU A 160 -0.53 16.19 -5.46
C LEU A 160 0.73 15.36 -5.18
N ALA A 161 1.92 15.93 -5.40
CA ALA A 161 3.17 15.28 -5.00
C ALA A 161 3.22 15.02 -3.48
N SER A 162 2.86 16.03 -2.68
CA SER A 162 2.79 15.93 -1.21
C SER A 162 1.77 14.86 -0.75
N VAL A 163 0.59 14.81 -1.38
CA VAL A 163 -0.41 13.77 -1.12
C VAL A 163 0.16 12.38 -1.42
N SER A 164 0.80 12.20 -2.57
CA SER A 164 1.40 10.91 -2.96
C SER A 164 2.42 10.45 -1.94
N GLU A 165 3.41 11.30 -1.64
CA GLU A 165 4.52 10.98 -0.74
C GLU A 165 4.04 10.64 0.68
N ILE A 166 3.15 11.46 1.25
CA ILE A 166 2.65 11.23 2.61
C ILE A 166 1.80 9.97 2.67
N VAL A 167 0.89 9.75 1.73
CA VAL A 167 0.02 8.55 1.76
C VAL A 167 0.84 7.28 1.58
N GLU A 168 1.82 7.26 0.67
CA GLU A 168 2.73 6.12 0.50
C GLU A 168 3.54 5.84 1.78
N THR A 169 4.05 6.88 2.43
CA THR A 169 4.81 6.76 3.67
C THR A 169 3.93 6.24 4.81
N ILE A 170 2.69 6.74 4.94
CA ILE A 170 1.72 6.21 5.90
C ILE A 170 1.47 4.72 5.64
N LEU A 171 1.27 4.30 4.38
CA LEU A 171 1.04 2.89 4.05
C LEU A 171 2.25 2.01 4.38
N ALA A 172 3.47 2.51 4.19
CA ALA A 172 4.69 1.81 4.60
C ALA A 172 4.76 1.63 6.13
N VAL A 173 4.59 2.73 6.88
CA VAL A 173 4.57 2.73 8.35
C VAL A 173 3.44 1.85 8.88
N GLN A 174 2.24 1.93 8.30
CA GLN A 174 1.07 1.14 8.69
C GLN A 174 1.36 -0.36 8.58
N ARG A 175 1.95 -0.81 7.47
CA ARG A 175 2.28 -2.24 7.28
C ARG A 175 3.29 -2.72 8.32
N ALA A 176 4.38 -1.97 8.52
CA ALA A 176 5.41 -2.33 9.49
C ALA A 176 4.89 -2.30 10.93
N TRP A 177 4.12 -1.27 11.28
CA TRP A 177 3.50 -1.12 12.60
C TRP A 177 2.49 -2.22 12.89
N MET A 178 1.59 -2.56 11.96
CA MET A 178 0.61 -3.64 12.17
C MET A 178 1.28 -5.01 12.40
N TYR A 179 2.37 -5.30 11.69
CA TYR A 179 3.14 -6.53 11.91
C TYR A 179 3.74 -6.55 13.32
N LEU A 180 4.42 -5.47 13.72
CA LEU A 180 5.06 -5.37 15.04
C LEU A 180 4.04 -5.28 16.18
N GLU A 181 2.88 -4.68 15.98
CA GLU A 181 1.81 -4.59 16.96
C GLU A 181 1.28 -5.97 17.35
N ASN A 182 1.09 -6.87 16.38
CA ASN A 182 0.72 -8.26 16.68
C ASN A 182 1.75 -8.98 17.56
N ILE A 183 3.03 -8.58 17.50
CA ILE A 183 4.13 -9.23 18.20
C ILE A 183 4.34 -8.61 19.59
N PHE A 184 4.45 -7.29 19.68
CA PHE A 184 4.77 -6.58 20.91
C PHE A 184 3.54 -6.31 21.81
N VAL A 185 2.34 -6.24 21.25
CA VAL A 185 1.08 -6.11 22.02
C VAL A 185 0.43 -7.48 22.22
N GLY A 186 0.54 -8.37 21.23
CA GLY A 186 -0.06 -9.71 21.30
C GLY A 186 0.72 -10.73 22.14
N SER A 187 2.01 -10.48 22.45
CA SER A 187 2.85 -11.39 23.22
C SER A 187 3.67 -10.65 24.29
N ASP A 188 3.40 -10.98 25.56
CA ASP A 188 4.17 -10.46 26.70
C ASP A 188 5.57 -11.09 26.82
N ASP A 189 5.83 -12.17 26.09
CA ASP A 189 7.06 -12.97 26.25
C ASP A 189 8.26 -12.37 25.49
N ILE A 190 8.03 -11.53 24.47
CA ILE A 190 9.12 -10.96 23.66
C ILE A 190 9.69 -9.66 24.24
N ARG A 191 8.84 -8.84 24.88
CA ARG A 191 9.21 -7.52 25.40
C ARG A 191 10.38 -7.55 26.40
N PRO A 192 10.46 -8.52 27.34
CA PRO A 192 11.59 -8.63 28.26
C PRO A 192 12.94 -8.91 27.57
N HIS A 193 12.91 -9.47 26.36
CA HIS A 193 14.12 -9.76 25.59
C HIS A 193 14.59 -8.60 24.72
N LEU A 194 13.69 -7.67 24.39
CA LEU A 194 13.91 -6.50 23.54
C LEU A 194 13.38 -5.23 24.24
N PRO A 195 13.93 -4.83 25.41
CA PRO A 195 13.35 -3.76 26.21
C PRO A 195 13.49 -2.37 25.56
N THR A 196 14.61 -2.10 24.89
CA THR A 196 14.86 -0.84 24.20
C THR A 196 13.91 -0.69 23.01
N GLU A 197 13.78 -1.74 22.22
CA GLU A 197 12.90 -1.80 21.05
C GLU A 197 11.43 -1.76 21.46
N SER A 198 11.07 -2.36 22.60
CA SER A 198 9.72 -2.26 23.16
C SER A 198 9.37 -0.82 23.50
N ALA A 199 10.29 -0.06 24.10
CA ALA A 199 10.06 1.35 24.40
C ALA A 199 9.92 2.17 23.10
N TRP A 200 10.74 1.91 22.09
CA TRP A 200 10.59 2.55 20.78
C TRP A 200 9.25 2.20 20.11
N PHE A 201 8.79 0.95 20.25
CA PHE A 201 7.49 0.54 19.72
C PHE A 201 6.35 1.26 20.45
N ASP A 202 6.42 1.39 21.78
CA ASP A 202 5.42 2.10 22.57
C ASP A 202 5.32 3.59 22.15
N ASP A 203 6.46 4.25 21.89
CA ASP A 203 6.49 5.62 21.36
C ASP A 203 5.75 5.71 20.01
N VAL A 204 6.07 4.81 19.07
CA VAL A 204 5.42 4.77 17.75
C VAL A 204 3.93 4.45 17.90
N ASN A 205 3.57 3.51 18.79
CA ASN A 205 2.21 3.09 19.04
C ASN A 205 1.36 4.16 19.73
N ALA A 206 1.97 5.13 20.41
CA ALA A 206 1.29 6.32 20.91
C ALA A 206 1.12 7.41 19.83
N GLY A 207 2.15 7.62 19.01
CA GLY A 207 2.18 8.69 18.00
C GLY A 207 1.39 8.36 16.72
N PHE A 208 1.68 7.23 16.10
CA PHE A 208 1.15 6.88 14.77
C PHE A 208 -0.38 6.71 14.75
N PRO A 209 -1.02 5.97 15.68
CA PRO A 209 -2.48 5.88 15.70
C PRO A 209 -3.18 7.22 15.99
N LYS A 210 -2.53 8.12 16.76
CA LYS A 210 -3.04 9.47 17.00
C LYS A 210 -3.01 10.30 15.72
N MET A 211 -1.95 10.19 14.93
CA MET A 211 -1.85 10.83 13.60
C MET A 211 -2.94 10.30 12.66
N LEU A 212 -3.12 8.98 12.56
CA LEU A 212 -4.18 8.39 11.73
C LEU A 212 -5.58 8.81 12.18
N ARG A 213 -5.80 9.01 13.48
CA ARG A 213 -7.08 9.55 13.99
C ARG A 213 -7.31 11.00 13.53
N GLY A 214 -6.27 11.82 13.44
CA GLY A 214 -6.37 13.17 12.87
C GLY A 214 -6.85 13.15 11.42
N ILE A 215 -6.33 12.22 10.60
CA ILE A 215 -6.77 12.02 9.21
C ILE A 215 -8.20 11.47 9.18
N TYR A 216 -8.56 10.57 10.09
CA TYR A 216 -9.92 10.04 10.20
C TYR A 216 -10.96 11.13 10.49
N GLU A 217 -10.62 12.11 11.32
CA GLU A 217 -11.49 13.26 11.62
C GLU A 217 -11.59 14.27 10.46
N ARG A 218 -10.56 14.36 9.62
CA ARG A 218 -10.50 15.25 8.45
C ARG A 218 -10.04 14.49 7.21
N PRO A 219 -10.93 13.71 6.56
CA PRO A 219 -10.51 12.73 5.58
C PRO A 219 -10.08 13.31 4.23
N ASN A 220 -10.27 14.62 3.97
CA ASN A 220 -9.86 15.21 2.69
C ASN A 220 -8.34 15.04 2.48
N ALA A 221 -7.97 14.46 1.34
CA ALA A 221 -6.59 14.08 1.05
C ALA A 221 -5.66 15.29 0.97
N VAL A 222 -6.07 16.37 0.30
CA VAL A 222 -5.24 17.58 0.14
C VAL A 222 -5.14 18.34 1.46
N GLU A 223 -6.21 18.48 2.22
CA GLU A 223 -6.17 19.16 3.51
C GLU A 223 -5.29 18.42 4.52
N SER A 224 -5.37 17.09 4.56
CA SER A 224 -4.56 16.27 5.46
C SER A 224 -3.09 16.19 5.06
N CYS A 225 -2.79 16.07 3.76
CA CYS A 225 -1.44 15.78 3.28
C CYS A 225 -0.72 16.96 2.62
N ALA A 226 -1.39 18.08 2.37
CA ALA A 226 -0.78 19.28 1.79
C ALA A 226 -1.14 20.57 2.55
N GLY A 227 -1.59 20.44 3.80
CA GLY A 227 -1.79 21.55 4.73
C GLY A 227 -0.48 22.08 5.33
N GLU A 228 -0.58 23.08 6.20
CA GLU A 228 0.58 23.77 6.81
C GLU A 228 1.51 22.82 7.60
N ASN A 229 0.97 21.74 8.16
CA ASN A 229 1.71 20.78 8.99
C ASN A 229 2.24 19.58 8.20
N CYS A 230 2.18 19.58 6.87
CA CYS A 230 2.59 18.41 6.06
C CYS A 230 4.08 18.05 6.25
N GLY A 231 4.95 19.06 6.42
CA GLY A 231 6.37 18.85 6.68
C GLY A 231 6.64 18.14 8.00
N GLU A 232 6.05 18.63 9.09
CA GLU A 232 6.18 18.00 10.43
C GLU A 232 5.62 16.58 10.42
N MET A 233 4.48 16.37 9.77
CA MET A 233 3.86 15.06 9.62
C MET A 233 4.79 14.07 8.89
N LEU A 234 5.44 14.52 7.83
CA LEU A 234 6.38 13.70 7.06
C LEU A 234 7.66 13.39 7.86
N GLU A 235 8.17 14.35 8.64
CA GLU A 235 9.29 14.11 9.55
C GLU A 235 8.94 13.08 10.63
N ASP A 236 7.75 13.19 11.24
CA ASP A 236 7.24 12.23 12.22
C ASP A 236 7.10 10.83 11.61
N LEU A 237 6.52 10.74 10.39
CA LEU A 237 6.37 9.47 9.67
C LEU A 237 7.72 8.81 9.36
N ASN A 238 8.70 9.59 8.90
CA ASN A 238 10.05 9.11 8.66
C ASN A 238 10.72 8.65 9.95
N SER A 239 10.54 9.39 11.06
CA SER A 239 11.04 9.00 12.37
C SER A 239 10.40 7.68 12.86
N PHE A 240 9.08 7.52 12.68
CA PHE A 240 8.39 6.27 12.99
C PHE A 240 8.92 5.12 12.15
N MET A 241 9.09 5.32 10.84
CA MET A 241 9.63 4.30 9.95
C MET A 241 11.04 3.87 10.38
N GLU A 242 11.94 4.82 10.67
CA GLU A 242 13.29 4.52 11.13
C GLU A 242 13.30 3.71 12.43
N LYS A 243 12.43 4.06 13.39
CA LYS A 243 12.26 3.28 14.62
C LYS A 243 11.75 1.86 14.32
N LEU A 244 10.74 1.72 13.45
CA LEU A 244 10.17 0.42 13.08
C LEU A 244 11.19 -0.47 12.37
N GLU A 245 12.02 0.07 11.49
CA GLU A 245 13.10 -0.67 10.83
C GLU A 245 14.15 -1.16 11.82
N LYS A 246 14.55 -0.31 12.79
CA LYS A 246 15.46 -0.73 13.87
C LYS A 246 14.87 -1.84 14.72
N ILE A 247 13.58 -1.75 15.05
CA ILE A 247 12.85 -2.79 15.80
C ILE A 247 12.82 -4.09 14.99
N GLN A 248 12.49 -4.04 13.71
CA GLN A 248 12.46 -5.23 12.84
C GLN A 248 13.83 -5.90 12.77
N LYS A 249 14.90 -5.11 12.57
CA LYS A 249 16.26 -5.65 12.54
C LYS A 249 16.64 -6.33 13.85
N ALA A 250 16.35 -5.71 14.99
CA ALA A 250 16.63 -6.29 16.29
C ALA A 250 15.80 -7.56 16.56
N LEU A 251 14.56 -7.61 16.07
CA LEU A 251 13.72 -8.80 16.09
C LEU A 251 14.32 -9.93 15.26
N ASP A 252 14.76 -9.66 14.03
CA ASP A 252 15.41 -10.65 13.18
C ASP A 252 16.71 -11.18 13.81
N ASP A 253 17.54 -10.30 14.37
CA ASP A 253 18.75 -10.70 15.10
C ASP A 253 18.41 -11.58 16.32
N TYR A 254 17.31 -11.30 17.02
CA TYR A 254 16.82 -12.12 18.12
C TYR A 254 16.37 -13.51 17.64
N LEU A 255 15.57 -13.57 16.57
CA LEU A 255 15.11 -14.83 15.98
C LEU A 255 16.28 -15.67 15.46
N GLU A 256 17.30 -15.04 14.87
CA GLU A 256 18.49 -15.73 14.38
C GLU A 256 19.30 -16.34 15.53
N ARG A 257 19.40 -15.65 16.68
CA ARG A 257 20.00 -16.25 17.90
C ARG A 257 19.23 -17.49 18.36
N LYS A 258 17.90 -17.47 18.28
CA LYS A 258 17.07 -18.65 18.61
C LYS A 258 17.30 -19.80 17.62
N ARG A 259 17.44 -19.51 16.33
CA ARG A 259 17.79 -20.51 15.31
C ARG A 259 19.15 -21.14 15.53
N MET A 260 20.16 -20.36 15.94
CA MET A 260 21.48 -20.90 16.28
C MET A 260 21.45 -21.88 17.47
N LEU A 261 20.56 -21.65 18.46
CA LEU A 261 20.40 -22.56 19.60
C LEU A 261 19.71 -23.87 19.21
N PHE A 262 18.77 -23.83 18.26
CA PHE A 262 18.08 -25.00 17.74
C PHE A 262 17.94 -24.93 16.20
N PRO A 263 18.90 -25.48 15.44
CA PRO A 263 18.97 -25.32 13.98
C PRO A 263 17.75 -25.81 13.20
N ARG A 264 16.88 -26.66 13.77
CA ARG A 264 15.64 -27.04 13.09
C ARG A 264 14.65 -25.88 12.94
N PHE A 265 14.82 -24.78 13.67
CA PHE A 265 14.04 -23.55 13.45
C PHE A 265 14.33 -22.87 12.10
N TYR A 266 15.39 -23.24 11.37
CA TYR A 266 15.59 -22.78 9.99
C TYR A 266 14.51 -23.33 9.03
N PHE A 267 13.77 -24.39 9.40
CA PHE A 267 12.66 -24.91 8.62
C PHE A 267 11.33 -24.17 8.86
N LEU A 268 11.31 -23.20 9.76
CA LEU A 268 10.13 -22.42 10.13
C LEU A 268 10.19 -21.02 9.55
N SER A 269 9.01 -20.48 9.20
CA SER A 269 8.87 -19.04 8.93
C SER A 269 9.09 -18.23 10.20
N ASN A 270 9.32 -16.91 10.06
CA ASN A 270 9.41 -16.01 11.21
C ASN A 270 8.12 -16.04 12.04
N ASP A 271 6.96 -16.05 11.40
CA ASP A 271 5.65 -16.12 12.08
C ASP A 271 5.48 -17.40 12.89
N ASP A 272 5.83 -18.56 12.30
CA ASP A 272 5.80 -19.85 13.01
C ASP A 272 6.73 -19.83 14.23
N LEU A 273 7.93 -19.27 14.08
CA LEU A 273 8.90 -19.19 15.16
C LEU A 273 8.43 -18.24 16.27
N LEU A 274 7.87 -17.09 15.92
CA LEU A 274 7.29 -16.14 16.87
C LEU A 274 6.12 -16.75 17.63
N GLU A 275 5.27 -17.52 16.95
CA GLU A 275 4.16 -18.22 17.60
C GLU A 275 4.65 -19.26 18.61
N ILE A 276 5.69 -20.03 18.27
CA ILE A 276 6.34 -20.97 19.19
C ILE A 276 6.92 -20.25 20.41
N LEU A 277 7.59 -19.10 20.20
CA LEU A 277 8.24 -18.35 21.25
C LEU A 277 7.23 -17.63 22.15
N GLY A 278 6.12 -17.13 21.59
CA GLY A 278 5.02 -16.50 22.34
C GLY A 278 4.15 -17.48 23.13
N GLN A 279 4.22 -18.78 22.81
CA GLN A 279 3.52 -19.85 23.53
C GLN A 279 4.48 -20.67 24.40
N ALA A 280 5.63 -20.09 24.79
CA ALA A 280 6.68 -20.82 25.49
C ALA A 280 6.24 -21.44 26.82
N LYS A 281 5.26 -20.84 27.48
CA LYS A 281 4.68 -21.31 28.75
C LYS A 281 3.68 -22.46 28.59
N GLU A 282 3.17 -22.69 27.37
CA GLU A 282 2.14 -23.68 27.07
C GLU A 282 2.62 -24.68 25.99
N PRO A 283 3.36 -25.74 26.39
CA PRO A 283 3.92 -26.72 25.45
C PRO A 283 2.88 -27.47 24.59
N GLU A 284 1.61 -27.46 25.00
CA GLU A 284 0.49 -28.03 24.24
C GLU A 284 0.22 -27.25 22.95
N LEU A 285 0.34 -25.92 22.99
CA LEU A 285 0.11 -25.07 21.82
C LEU A 285 1.26 -25.16 20.80
N VAL A 286 2.49 -25.40 21.29
CA VAL A 286 3.68 -25.64 20.45
C VAL A 286 3.58 -26.94 19.63
N GLN A 287 2.74 -27.90 20.04
CA GLN A 287 2.58 -29.20 19.36
C GLN A 287 2.29 -29.08 17.86
N LYS A 288 1.53 -28.06 17.44
CA LYS A 288 1.16 -27.85 16.04
C LYS A 288 2.36 -27.59 15.12
N HIS A 289 3.47 -27.09 15.68
CA HIS A 289 4.70 -26.83 14.93
C HIS A 289 5.72 -27.97 15.02
N ILE A 290 5.52 -28.95 15.91
CA ILE A 290 6.48 -30.06 16.12
C ILE A 290 6.73 -30.85 14.84
N LYS A 291 5.67 -31.14 14.07
CA LYS A 291 5.79 -31.82 12.78
C LYS A 291 6.68 -31.07 11.77
N LYS A 292 6.70 -29.73 11.83
CA LYS A 292 7.55 -28.90 10.97
C LYS A 292 9.03 -28.98 11.39
N CYS A 293 9.31 -29.12 12.69
CA CYS A 293 10.66 -29.30 13.23
C CYS A 293 11.18 -30.75 13.10
N PHE A 294 10.29 -31.74 13.16
CA PHE A 294 10.59 -33.17 13.17
C PHE A 294 9.69 -33.92 12.19
N GLU A 295 10.25 -34.35 11.06
CA GLU A 295 9.50 -35.09 10.04
C GLU A 295 8.83 -36.37 10.58
N GLY A 296 9.54 -37.11 11.43
CA GLY A 296 9.06 -38.38 12.01
C GLY A 296 8.20 -38.26 13.26
N ILE A 297 7.96 -37.05 13.78
CA ILE A 297 7.17 -36.83 15.01
C ILE A 297 5.98 -35.92 14.67
N LYS A 298 4.77 -36.46 14.79
CA LYS A 298 3.55 -35.66 14.64
C LYS A 298 3.28 -34.85 15.91
N VAL A 299 3.33 -35.51 17.06
CA VAL A 299 3.11 -34.92 18.39
C VAL A 299 3.95 -35.63 19.45
N LEU A 300 4.25 -34.93 20.53
CA LEU A 300 4.82 -35.51 21.75
C LEU A 300 3.69 -35.98 22.66
N ASP A 301 3.91 -37.11 23.32
CA ASP A 301 3.01 -37.62 24.35
C ASP A 301 3.28 -36.85 25.64
N LEU A 302 2.39 -35.92 25.98
CA LEU A 302 2.54 -35.01 27.12
C LEU A 302 1.79 -35.54 28.35
N VAL A 303 2.45 -35.48 29.51
CA VAL A 303 1.86 -35.78 30.81
C VAL A 303 2.08 -34.57 31.71
N LYS A 304 1.00 -34.08 32.33
CA LYS A 304 1.06 -33.05 33.37
C LYS A 304 1.16 -33.74 34.72
N THR A 305 2.21 -33.43 35.47
CA THR A 305 2.44 -33.96 36.81
C THR A 305 2.39 -32.81 37.82
N ASP A 306 1.54 -32.95 38.84
CA ASP A 306 1.47 -31.99 39.94
C ASP A 306 2.55 -32.32 40.98
N GLN A 307 3.51 -31.42 41.17
CA GLN A 307 4.47 -31.49 42.27
C GLN A 307 4.46 -30.18 43.05
N GLU A 308 4.16 -30.27 44.36
CA GLU A 308 4.38 -29.28 45.43
C GLU A 308 4.50 -27.81 44.96
N ASP A 309 3.40 -27.25 44.42
CA ASP A 309 3.21 -25.87 43.94
C ASP A 309 3.54 -25.55 42.45
N ARG A 310 3.86 -26.53 41.60
CA ARG A 310 4.02 -26.31 40.14
C ARG A 310 3.49 -27.47 39.29
N VAL A 311 2.70 -27.15 38.26
CA VAL A 311 2.29 -28.10 37.21
C VAL A 311 3.45 -28.26 36.24
N LEU A 312 4.10 -29.42 36.24
CA LEU A 312 5.19 -29.74 35.31
C LEU A 312 4.64 -30.49 34.10
N CYS A 313 4.96 -30.01 32.91
CA CYS A 313 4.63 -30.72 31.67
C CYS A 313 5.84 -31.54 31.21
N GLU A 314 5.67 -32.85 31.09
CA GLU A 314 6.72 -33.77 30.66
C GLU A 314 6.33 -34.47 29.36
N ALA A 315 7.27 -34.53 28.41
CA ALA A 315 7.14 -35.42 27.27
C ALA A 315 7.62 -36.82 27.65
N VAL A 316 6.71 -37.81 27.64
CA VAL A 316 6.99 -39.21 27.99
C VAL A 316 7.23 -40.09 26.77
N GLY A 317 6.90 -39.61 25.56
CA GLY A 317 7.12 -40.32 24.32
C GLY A 317 6.89 -39.46 23.07
N MET A 318 7.07 -40.07 21.92
CA MET A 318 6.82 -39.47 20.62
C MET A 318 5.82 -40.32 19.82
N ILE A 319 4.95 -39.66 19.07
CA ILE A 319 3.92 -40.30 18.25
C ILE A 319 4.17 -39.92 16.79
N SER A 320 4.32 -40.93 15.93
CA SER A 320 4.56 -40.74 14.50
C SER A 320 3.29 -40.28 13.77
N PRO A 321 3.42 -39.75 12.54
CA PRO A 321 2.27 -39.46 11.69
C PRO A 321 1.35 -40.67 11.44
N ASP A 322 1.93 -41.87 11.42
CA ASP A 322 1.25 -43.15 11.18
C ASP A 322 0.63 -43.75 12.45
N GLY A 323 0.76 -43.06 13.59
CA GLY A 323 0.19 -43.48 14.88
C GLY A 323 1.07 -44.41 15.70
N GLU A 324 2.31 -44.69 15.27
CA GLU A 324 3.27 -45.47 16.05
C GLU A 324 3.74 -44.65 17.25
N LYS A 325 3.61 -45.22 18.46
CA LYS A 325 4.00 -44.57 19.71
C LYS A 325 5.29 -45.18 20.26
N VAL A 326 6.31 -44.35 20.45
CA VAL A 326 7.59 -44.75 21.02
C VAL A 326 7.80 -44.03 22.35
N PRO A 327 7.76 -44.73 23.50
CA PRO A 327 8.02 -44.12 24.79
C PRO A 327 9.51 -43.75 24.92
N PHE A 328 9.79 -42.61 25.55
CA PHE A 328 11.15 -42.19 25.81
C PHE A 328 11.80 -43.02 26.91
N SER A 329 13.11 -43.21 26.80
CA SER A 329 13.88 -43.92 27.84
C SER A 329 13.85 -43.25 29.22
N LYS A 330 13.62 -41.92 29.25
CA LYS A 330 13.31 -41.12 30.44
C LYS A 330 12.42 -39.94 29.99
N PRO A 331 11.43 -39.51 30.79
CA PRO A 331 10.65 -38.31 30.51
C PRO A 331 11.54 -37.07 30.30
N VAL A 332 11.07 -36.13 29.48
CA VAL A 332 11.73 -34.85 29.23
C VAL A 332 10.85 -33.73 29.77
N VAL A 333 11.33 -33.02 30.78
CA VAL A 333 10.65 -31.85 31.33
C VAL A 333 10.67 -30.71 30.31
N LEU A 334 9.50 -30.13 30.02
CA LEU A 334 9.27 -29.08 29.02
C LEU A 334 9.28 -27.68 29.64
N ASP A 335 10.31 -27.40 30.44
CA ASP A 335 10.48 -26.07 31.04
C ASP A 335 11.01 -25.06 30.02
N PRO A 336 10.48 -23.82 30.01
CA PRO A 336 11.03 -22.73 29.20
C PRO A 336 12.55 -22.55 29.43
N PRO A 337 13.30 -22.12 28.41
CA PRO A 337 12.83 -21.70 27.09
C PRO A 337 12.65 -22.87 26.09
N VAL A 338 11.87 -22.64 25.04
CA VAL A 338 11.39 -23.69 24.12
C VAL A 338 12.51 -24.41 23.38
N GLU A 339 13.49 -23.66 22.89
CA GLU A 339 14.68 -24.21 22.27
C GLU A 339 15.44 -25.19 23.19
N GLY A 340 15.42 -24.92 24.49
CA GLY A 340 16.15 -25.72 25.48
C GLY A 340 15.56 -27.11 25.62
N TRP A 341 14.24 -27.22 25.75
CA TRP A 341 13.59 -28.53 25.85
C TRP A 341 13.51 -29.24 24.50
N LEU A 342 13.37 -28.53 23.37
CA LEU A 342 13.40 -29.15 22.03
C LEU A 342 14.74 -29.84 21.75
N VAL A 343 15.85 -29.23 22.15
CA VAL A 343 17.18 -29.85 22.07
C VAL A 343 17.27 -31.09 22.98
N LYS A 344 16.68 -31.06 24.18
CA LYS A 344 16.60 -32.24 25.06
C LYS A 344 15.77 -33.36 24.44
N VAL A 345 14.63 -33.03 23.81
CA VAL A 345 13.79 -33.98 23.07
C VAL A 345 14.56 -34.61 21.93
N GLU A 346 15.32 -33.83 21.12
CA GLU A 346 16.13 -34.38 20.04
C GLU A 346 17.19 -35.37 20.56
N ARG A 347 17.92 -35.01 21.62
CA ARG A 347 18.91 -35.91 22.23
C ARG A 347 18.23 -37.16 22.79
N ARG A 348 17.07 -37.01 23.44
CA ARG A 348 16.31 -38.13 24.02
C ARG A 348 15.77 -39.06 22.96
N MET A 349 15.26 -38.53 21.85
CA MET A 349 14.84 -39.30 20.68
C MET A 349 15.98 -40.17 20.17
N LYS A 350 17.14 -39.58 19.85
CA LYS A 350 18.32 -40.32 19.37
C LYS A 350 18.75 -41.40 20.37
N SER A 351 18.90 -41.04 21.65
CA SER A 351 19.30 -41.99 22.69
C SER A 351 18.31 -43.14 22.88
N THR A 352 17.01 -42.86 22.82
CA THR A 352 15.96 -43.87 22.96
C THR A 352 15.96 -44.82 21.77
N LEU A 353 16.06 -44.32 20.54
CA LEU A 353 16.13 -45.14 19.33
C LEU A 353 17.39 -46.01 19.32
N THR A 354 18.56 -45.49 19.70
CA THR A 354 19.80 -46.30 19.80
C THR A 354 19.66 -47.42 20.83
N LYS A 355 19.06 -47.14 22.00
CA LYS A 355 18.82 -48.18 23.03
C LYS A 355 17.83 -49.24 22.55
N LEU A 356 16.75 -48.81 21.89
CA LEU A 356 15.75 -49.72 21.34
C LEU A 356 16.34 -50.57 20.22
N LEU A 357 17.19 -50.00 19.35
CA LEU A 357 17.89 -50.74 18.29
C LEU A 357 18.81 -51.80 18.87
N ASN A 358 19.64 -51.46 19.86
CA ASN A 358 20.50 -52.43 20.55
C ASN A 358 19.68 -53.54 21.21
N SER A 359 18.57 -53.19 21.86
CA SER A 359 17.66 -54.17 22.49
C SER A 359 17.00 -55.08 21.44
N CYS A 360 16.64 -54.52 20.28
CA CYS A 360 16.05 -55.23 19.15
C CYS A 360 17.05 -56.24 18.57
N GLN A 361 18.30 -55.79 18.32
CA GLN A 361 19.38 -56.61 17.80
C GLN A 361 19.78 -57.74 18.78
N GLN A 362 19.90 -57.44 20.08
CA GLN A 362 20.18 -58.46 21.10
C GLN A 362 19.06 -59.51 21.15
N ALA A 363 17.81 -59.09 21.07
CA ALA A 363 16.67 -60.02 21.04
C ALA A 363 16.63 -60.87 19.76
N ASN A 364 17.22 -60.40 18.65
CA ASN A 364 17.35 -61.16 17.40
C ASN A 364 18.53 -62.15 17.45
N CYS A 365 19.73 -61.69 17.86
CA CYS A 365 20.94 -62.50 17.91
C CYS A 365 20.97 -63.51 19.07
N SER A 366 20.29 -63.21 20.18
CA SER A 366 20.24 -64.07 21.38
C SER A 366 18.83 -64.05 21.97
N PRO A 367 17.86 -64.72 21.33
CA PRO A 367 16.47 -64.67 21.73
C PRO A 367 16.28 -65.24 23.15
N PRO A 368 15.61 -64.51 24.06
CA PRO A 368 15.21 -65.04 25.35
C PRO A 368 14.41 -66.34 25.17
N LYS A 369 14.58 -67.33 26.06
CA LYS A 369 13.83 -68.59 26.02
C LYS A 369 12.32 -68.31 25.91
N GLY A 370 11.73 -68.66 24.76
CA GLY A 370 10.29 -68.50 24.48
C GLY A 370 9.90 -67.30 23.59
N LEU A 371 10.85 -66.45 23.16
CA LEU A 371 10.55 -65.37 22.21
C LEU A 371 10.53 -65.92 20.76
N LYS A 372 9.34 -66.19 20.22
CA LYS A 372 9.13 -66.51 18.80
C LYS A 372 9.23 -65.24 17.94
N LYS A 373 9.64 -65.38 16.67
CA LYS A 373 9.76 -64.25 15.71
C LYS A 373 8.49 -63.39 15.64
N ASP A 374 7.30 -64.01 15.61
CA ASP A 374 6.03 -63.28 15.55
C ASP A 374 5.81 -62.34 16.75
N LYS A 375 6.21 -62.78 17.95
CA LYS A 375 6.14 -61.96 19.17
C LYS A 375 7.23 -60.90 19.24
N TRP A 376 8.37 -61.13 18.58
CA TRP A 376 9.45 -60.16 18.46
C TRP A 376 9.05 -59.02 17.52
N VAL A 377 8.44 -59.34 16.37
CA VAL A 377 7.93 -58.36 15.39
C VAL A 377 6.84 -57.46 15.98
N LEU A 378 5.98 -57.97 16.87
CA LEU A 378 4.96 -57.15 17.53
C LEU A 378 5.49 -56.28 18.68
N LYS A 379 6.73 -56.48 19.13
CA LYS A 379 7.28 -55.83 20.32
C LYS A 379 8.09 -54.58 20.02
N PHE A 380 8.70 -54.48 18.84
CA PHE A 380 9.59 -53.37 18.49
C PHE A 380 9.00 -52.49 17.38
N PRO A 381 9.36 -51.20 17.35
CA PRO A 381 8.96 -50.30 16.28
C PRO A 381 9.36 -50.80 14.88
N GLY A 382 8.52 -50.54 13.88
CA GLY A 382 8.64 -51.09 12.54
C GLY A 382 9.99 -50.80 11.88
N GLN A 383 10.43 -49.54 11.92
CA GLN A 383 11.72 -49.14 11.33
C GLN A 383 12.92 -49.82 12.01
N LEU A 384 12.85 -50.08 13.32
CA LEU A 384 13.93 -50.73 14.05
C LEU A 384 14.02 -52.22 13.74
N LEU A 385 12.89 -52.87 13.46
CA LEU A 385 12.85 -54.27 13.00
C LEU A 385 13.49 -54.42 11.62
N ILE A 386 13.19 -53.52 10.69
CA ILE A 386 13.78 -53.51 9.34
C ILE A 386 15.28 -53.24 9.41
N THR A 387 15.71 -52.37 10.33
CA THR A 387 17.13 -52.01 10.46
C THR A 387 17.96 -53.10 11.16
N ALA A 388 17.37 -53.89 12.07
CA ALA A 388 18.05 -54.92 12.84
C ALA A 388 17.86 -56.36 12.32
N GLY A 389 16.87 -56.57 11.45
CA GLY A 389 16.62 -57.82 10.74
C GLY A 389 17.51 -57.95 9.53
#